data_AF-A0A1B3WC02-F1
#
_entry.id   AF-A0A1B3WC02-F1
#
_cell.length_a   1.000
_cell.length_b   1.000
_cell.length_c   1.000
_cell.angle_alpha   90.00
_cell.angle_beta   90.00
_cell.angle_gamma   90.00
#
_symmetry.space_group_name_H-M   'P 1'
#
loop_
_entity.id
_entity.type
_entity.pdbx_description
1 polymer ?
#
loop_
_entity_poly.entity_id
_entity_poly.type
_entity_poly.pdbx_seq_one_letter_code
_entity_poly.pdbx_strand_id
1 'polypeptide(L)'
;MSNSSYKHKNHDIFQDDIFSNKKWSASTVSSPQQIQETINTYNLIGRKIKDIRFIEQCHNLTRNSIEREAYSKLDYLSREEREIKSCYLEIPADLHYKRLVTLSAPIIITLEEKSREEKSFFPGDTFEVGVFEQNLVRMSMNRISFFIQEGQTFPNVEGEILFSPCINSVIKDIEINSTNCKNSIFKNKIKSNDSKIEIILWCDNDVGLCIKGDSDFYSVCCINRIREIITIPFSELLKSLHNWEDLHGDDSIGFVAKSRSFFFTADNIETYSDIQYMSIYSGNNSLYISIWEFVLWGLCISDLFEIFDEYNYTGYQYTKLQWQCLLEEAEKLLNFHSFDELFEYRLHLFQKNYQATIDDYRFTREMNWMGVEFWKNRDIYRVQLEDMKKWTSLVLGEMDTIFIRGA
;
A
#
# COMPACT_ATOMS: atom_id res chain seq x y z
N MET A 1 -9.34 -15.43 -28.65
CA MET A 1 -9.87 -14.36 -29.53
C MET A 1 -9.16 -13.07 -29.14
N SER A 2 -8.59 -12.38 -30.11
CA SER A 2 -7.70 -11.23 -29.96
C SER A 2 -8.47 -9.95 -29.60
N ASN A 3 -8.29 -9.43 -28.40
CA ASN A 3 -8.68 -8.06 -28.04
C ASN A 3 -7.63 -7.08 -28.54
N SER A 4 -7.66 -6.81 -29.85
CA SER A 4 -6.99 -5.68 -30.47
C SER A 4 -7.98 -4.54 -30.65
N SER A 5 -7.97 -3.55 -29.73
CA SER A 5 -8.53 -2.18 -29.86
C SER A 5 -8.60 -1.61 -28.44
N TYR A 6 -7.79 -0.64 -28.01
CA TYR A 6 -7.58 0.72 -28.52
C TYR A 6 -6.11 1.14 -28.34
N LYS A 7 -5.27 0.99 -29.37
CA LYS A 7 -3.87 1.46 -29.33
C LYS A 7 -3.78 2.86 -29.93
N HIS A 8 -3.61 3.88 -29.07
CA HIS A 8 -3.27 5.23 -29.50
C HIS A 8 -1.93 5.22 -30.26
N LYS A 9 -1.85 5.98 -31.36
CA LYS A 9 -0.67 6.06 -32.24
C LYS A 9 0.60 6.61 -31.58
N ASN A 10 0.58 7.04 -30.32
CA ASN A 10 1.69 7.78 -29.67
C ASN A 10 2.11 7.29 -28.27
N HIS A 11 1.46 6.29 -27.66
CA HIS A 11 1.90 5.75 -26.37
C HIS A 11 3.06 4.76 -26.55
N ASP A 12 3.93 4.72 -25.55
CA ASP A 12 4.97 3.69 -25.46
C ASP A 12 4.34 2.32 -25.20
N ILE A 13 4.96 1.28 -25.76
CA ILE A 13 4.51 -0.09 -25.59
C ILE A 13 5.31 -0.73 -24.46
N PHE A 14 4.62 -0.99 -23.37
CA PHE A 14 5.12 -1.71 -22.22
C PHE A 14 4.69 -3.17 -22.29
N GLN A 15 5.54 -4.08 -21.80
CA GLN A 15 5.22 -5.50 -21.77
C GLN A 15 4.26 -5.75 -20.60
N ASP A 16 3.18 -6.50 -20.86
CA ASP A 16 2.13 -6.82 -19.87
C ASP A 16 1.52 -5.57 -19.22
N ASP A 17 1.58 -4.43 -19.93
CA ASP A 17 1.21 -3.10 -19.43
C ASP A 17 2.00 -2.68 -18.17
N ILE A 18 3.18 -3.24 -17.89
CA ILE A 18 4.03 -2.90 -16.73
C ILE A 18 5.07 -1.85 -17.09
N PHE A 19 5.13 -0.75 -16.33
CA PHE A 19 6.09 0.32 -16.57
C PHE A 19 7.55 -0.15 -16.54
N SER A 20 8.33 0.33 -17.51
CA SER A 20 9.77 0.10 -17.55
C SER A 20 10.51 1.36 -17.96
N ASN A 21 11.40 1.84 -17.08
CA ASN A 21 12.29 2.96 -17.38
C ASN A 21 13.07 2.74 -18.69
N LYS A 22 13.46 1.50 -19.02
CA LYS A 22 14.19 1.21 -20.28
C LYS A 22 13.34 1.34 -21.54
N LYS A 23 12.01 1.18 -21.41
CA LYS A 23 11.06 1.20 -22.54
C LYS A 23 10.39 2.57 -22.71
N TRP A 24 10.39 3.40 -21.68
CA TRP A 24 9.90 4.77 -21.76
C TRP A 24 10.74 5.55 -22.77
N SER A 25 10.11 6.17 -23.77
CA SER A 25 10.77 6.89 -24.87
C SER A 25 11.12 8.34 -24.52
N ALA A 26 10.75 8.79 -23.31
CA ALA A 26 11.07 10.13 -22.82
C ALA A 26 12.57 10.43 -22.94
N SER A 27 12.84 11.62 -23.46
CA SER A 27 14.20 12.13 -23.60
C SER A 27 14.80 12.39 -22.23
N THR A 28 16.07 12.04 -22.07
CA THR A 28 16.83 12.31 -20.86
C THR A 28 17.57 13.64 -21.01
N VAL A 29 17.36 14.55 -20.07
CA VAL A 29 17.98 15.87 -20.02
C VAL A 29 18.64 16.10 -18.66
N SER A 30 19.74 16.84 -18.64
CA SER A 30 20.56 17.00 -17.42
C SER A 30 20.98 18.44 -17.14
N SER A 31 20.97 19.34 -18.11
CA SER A 31 21.26 20.75 -17.87
C SER A 31 19.97 21.53 -17.58
N PRO A 32 19.99 22.50 -16.63
CA PRO A 32 18.83 23.34 -16.34
C PRO A 32 18.24 24.01 -17.59
N GLN A 33 19.10 24.44 -18.52
CA GLN A 33 18.66 25.04 -19.77
C GLN A 33 17.93 24.04 -20.68
N GLN A 34 18.45 22.83 -20.86
CA GLN A 34 17.78 21.79 -21.66
C GLN A 34 16.45 21.36 -21.03
N ILE A 35 16.40 21.27 -19.70
CA ILE A 35 15.16 21.00 -18.96
C ILE A 35 14.16 22.12 -19.23
N GLN A 36 14.57 23.39 -19.17
CA GLN A 36 13.71 24.54 -19.45
C GLN A 36 13.19 24.54 -20.89
N GLU A 37 14.08 24.31 -21.85
CA GLU A 37 13.73 24.24 -23.27
C GLU A 37 12.72 23.12 -23.53
N THR A 38 12.95 21.93 -22.94
CA THR A 38 12.08 20.76 -23.10
C THR A 38 10.72 20.99 -22.45
N ILE A 39 10.66 21.45 -21.19
CA ILE A 39 9.39 21.65 -20.47
C ILE A 39 8.54 22.75 -21.11
N ASN A 40 9.17 23.77 -21.69
CA ASN A 40 8.48 24.83 -22.42
C ASN A 40 7.74 24.28 -23.65
N THR A 41 8.22 23.21 -24.29
CA THR A 41 7.51 22.58 -25.43
C THR A 41 6.17 21.96 -25.05
N TYR A 42 5.96 21.64 -23.76
CA TYR A 42 4.74 21.00 -23.27
C TYR A 42 3.62 21.98 -22.94
N ASN A 43 3.88 23.29 -22.97
CA ASN A 43 2.86 24.34 -22.79
C ASN A 43 2.03 24.17 -21.50
N LEU A 44 2.69 23.81 -20.39
CA LEU A 44 2.07 23.54 -19.09
C LEU A 44 1.48 24.80 -18.43
N ILE A 45 2.06 25.98 -18.68
CA ILE A 45 1.54 27.24 -18.14
C ILE A 45 0.10 27.48 -18.64
N GLY A 46 -0.76 27.85 -17.70
CA GLY A 46 -2.20 28.04 -17.89
C GLY A 46 -3.02 26.75 -17.87
N ARG A 47 -2.40 25.57 -17.70
CA ARG A 47 -3.12 24.31 -17.52
C ARG A 47 -3.49 24.11 -16.06
N LYS A 48 -4.67 23.55 -15.80
CA LYS A 48 -5.11 23.14 -14.46
C LYS A 48 -4.68 21.69 -14.19
N ILE A 49 -4.10 21.42 -13.02
CA ILE A 49 -3.80 20.06 -12.58
C ILE A 49 -5.10 19.41 -12.12
N LYS A 50 -5.45 18.25 -12.68
CA LYS A 50 -6.67 17.51 -12.34
C LYS A 50 -6.41 16.35 -11.41
N ASP A 51 -5.28 15.69 -11.59
CA ASP A 51 -4.92 14.50 -10.84
C ASP A 51 -3.39 14.33 -10.87
N ILE A 52 -2.85 13.65 -9.86
CA ILE A 52 -1.45 13.25 -9.76
C ILE A 52 -1.43 11.78 -9.34
N ARG A 53 -0.86 10.94 -10.20
CA ARG A 53 -0.80 9.50 -10.01
C ARG A 53 0.63 9.00 -9.91
N PHE A 54 0.85 8.00 -9.06
CA PHE A 54 2.10 7.26 -8.95
C PHE A 54 2.03 5.97 -9.75
N ILE A 55 3.16 5.55 -10.31
CA ILE A 55 3.27 4.28 -11.05
C ILE A 55 3.74 3.14 -10.13
N GLU A 56 4.22 3.46 -8.93
CA GLU A 56 4.79 2.49 -8.00
C GLU A 56 4.52 2.89 -6.54
N GLN A 57 4.89 2.01 -5.63
CA GLN A 57 4.87 2.25 -4.20
C GLN A 57 5.78 3.42 -3.78
N CYS A 58 5.25 4.31 -2.94
CA CYS A 58 6.02 5.37 -2.29
C CYS A 58 6.87 4.80 -1.14
N HIS A 59 8.18 5.03 -1.17
CA HIS A 59 9.10 4.40 -0.22
C HIS A 59 9.03 4.96 1.21
N ASN A 60 8.55 6.19 1.37
CA ASN A 60 8.57 6.92 2.64
C ASN A 60 7.20 7.02 3.32
N LEU A 61 6.15 6.43 2.74
CA LEU A 61 4.78 6.45 3.27
C LEU A 61 4.26 5.05 3.61
N THR A 62 5.16 4.13 3.92
CA THR A 62 4.81 2.83 4.54
C THR A 62 4.43 3.03 6.00
N ARG A 63 3.65 2.13 6.62
CA ARG A 63 3.33 2.19 8.06
C ARG A 63 4.57 2.37 8.91
N ASN A 64 5.59 1.53 8.69
CA ASN A 64 6.88 1.63 9.39
C ASN A 64 7.52 3.01 9.27
N SER A 65 7.42 3.66 8.09
CA SER A 65 7.94 5.00 7.90
C SER A 65 7.11 6.05 8.64
N ILE A 66 5.79 5.92 8.62
CA ILE A 66 4.84 6.81 9.29
C ILE A 66 4.96 6.72 10.80
N GLU A 67 5.02 5.50 11.37
CA GLU A 67 5.21 5.24 12.80
C GLU A 67 6.59 5.74 13.25
N ARG A 68 7.65 5.50 12.46
CA ARG A 68 8.99 6.03 12.76
C ARG A 68 9.03 7.55 12.76
N GLU A 69 8.34 8.20 11.82
CA GLU A 69 8.23 9.66 11.78
C GLU A 69 7.36 10.18 12.94
N ALA A 70 6.28 9.47 13.31
CA ALA A 70 5.48 9.79 14.48
C ALA A 70 6.33 9.75 15.74
N TYR A 71 7.05 8.64 15.94
CA TYR A 71 8.01 8.47 17.01
C TYR A 71 8.95 9.68 17.00
N SER A 72 9.63 9.98 15.89
CA SER A 72 10.53 11.14 15.78
C SER A 72 9.94 12.47 16.28
N LYS A 73 8.69 12.79 15.90
CA LYS A 73 8.00 14.05 16.23
C LYS A 73 7.45 14.14 17.65
N LEU A 74 7.27 13.00 18.31
CA LEU A 74 6.76 12.90 19.68
C LEU A 74 7.90 12.84 20.71
N ASP A 75 9.05 13.47 20.42
CA ASP A 75 10.24 13.48 21.26
C ASP A 75 10.07 14.20 22.61
N TYR A 76 9.03 15.03 22.72
CA TYR A 76 8.62 15.71 23.94
C TYR A 76 7.94 14.79 24.97
N LEU A 77 7.57 13.56 24.58
CA LEU A 77 6.95 12.56 25.46
C LEU A 77 7.98 11.63 26.08
N SER A 78 7.58 10.92 27.15
CA SER A 78 8.38 9.82 27.68
C SER A 78 8.52 8.70 26.64
N ARG A 79 9.55 7.86 26.77
CA ARG A 79 9.78 6.76 25.83
C ARG A 79 8.57 5.82 25.70
N GLU A 80 7.97 5.44 26.83
CA GLU A 80 6.82 4.53 26.86
C GLU A 80 5.60 5.16 26.16
N GLU A 81 5.28 6.42 26.47
CA GLU A 81 4.18 7.13 25.80
C GLU A 81 4.44 7.34 24.31
N ARG A 82 5.70 7.56 23.93
CA ARG A 82 6.14 7.73 22.56
C ARG A 82 6.01 6.44 21.77
N GLU A 83 6.41 5.30 22.33
CA GLU A 83 6.20 3.98 21.74
C GLU A 83 4.70 3.76 21.46
N ILE A 84 3.83 4.02 22.44
CA ILE A 84 2.37 3.89 22.30
C ILE A 84 1.81 4.85 21.25
N LYS A 85 2.02 6.17 21.39
CA LYS A 85 1.42 7.18 20.51
C LYS A 85 2.06 7.26 19.12
N SER A 86 3.14 6.52 18.89
CA SER A 86 3.72 6.37 17.55
C SER A 86 3.20 5.14 16.81
N CYS A 87 2.54 4.20 17.49
CA CYS A 87 1.86 3.10 16.82
C CYS A 87 0.74 3.66 15.96
N TYR A 88 0.61 3.16 14.73
CA TYR A 88 -0.23 3.73 13.69
C TYR A 88 -1.67 4.05 14.13
N LEU A 89 -2.27 3.14 14.89
CA LEU A 89 -3.64 3.25 15.41
C LEU A 89 -3.81 4.34 16.50
N GLU A 90 -2.72 4.75 17.13
CA GLU A 90 -2.68 5.68 18.27
C GLU A 90 -2.03 7.02 17.89
N ILE A 91 -1.59 7.18 16.63
CA ILE A 91 -1.00 8.43 16.15
C ILE A 91 -2.05 9.54 16.31
N PRO A 92 -1.73 10.66 16.99
CA PRO A 92 -2.65 11.77 17.12
C PRO A 92 -3.12 12.26 15.76
N ALA A 93 -4.43 12.41 15.59
CA ALA A 93 -5.07 12.85 14.35
C ALA A 93 -4.50 14.19 13.82
N ASP A 94 -4.07 15.08 14.72
CA ASP A 94 -3.49 16.39 14.44
C ASP A 94 -1.96 16.36 14.27
N LEU A 95 -1.30 15.19 14.34
CA LEU A 95 0.12 15.10 14.08
C LEU A 95 0.39 15.38 12.61
N HIS A 96 1.19 16.42 12.32
CA HIS A 96 1.38 16.92 10.96
C HIS A 96 2.53 16.19 10.24
N TYR A 97 2.25 15.63 9.07
CA TYR A 97 3.20 15.02 8.14
C TYR A 97 3.52 15.92 6.97
N LYS A 98 4.67 15.73 6.34
CA LYS A 98 5.02 16.47 5.12
C LYS A 98 4.24 15.90 3.94
N ARG A 99 3.71 16.77 3.08
CA ARG A 99 3.17 16.37 1.76
C ARG A 99 4.34 16.06 0.84
N LEU A 100 4.94 14.89 1.03
CA LEU A 100 6.17 14.46 0.38
C LEU A 100 6.16 12.95 0.12
N VAL A 101 6.51 12.56 -1.10
CA VAL A 101 6.76 11.17 -1.50
C VAL A 101 8.19 11.01 -1.99
N THR A 102 8.71 9.80 -1.85
CA THR A 102 9.99 9.35 -2.40
C THR A 102 9.73 8.20 -3.38
N LEU A 103 10.22 8.37 -4.62
CA LEU A 103 9.92 7.52 -5.78
C LEU A 103 11.19 7.21 -6.59
N SER A 104 11.14 6.12 -7.33
CA SER A 104 12.06 5.56 -8.32
C SER A 104 11.47 5.50 -9.76
N ALA A 105 10.15 5.62 -9.91
CA ALA A 105 9.40 5.73 -11.17
C ALA A 105 8.76 7.11 -11.33
N PRO A 106 8.48 7.59 -12.56
CA PRO A 106 7.95 8.93 -12.78
C PRO A 106 6.54 9.10 -12.20
N ILE A 107 6.19 10.33 -11.85
CA ILE A 107 4.81 10.73 -11.57
C ILE A 107 4.09 11.06 -12.86
N ILE A 108 2.77 10.88 -12.86
CA ILE A 108 1.88 11.25 -13.96
C ILE A 108 0.97 12.36 -13.46
N ILE A 109 1.05 13.54 -14.08
CA ILE A 109 0.22 14.70 -13.75
C ILE A 109 -0.82 14.86 -14.86
N THR A 110 -2.09 14.65 -14.54
CA THR A 110 -3.19 14.86 -15.47
C THR A 110 -3.56 16.34 -15.53
N LEU A 111 -3.69 16.88 -16.74
CA LEU A 111 -3.97 18.29 -16.99
C LEU A 111 -5.30 18.49 -17.70
N GLU A 112 -6.06 19.51 -17.30
CA GLU A 112 -7.29 19.93 -17.98
C GLU A 112 -7.00 20.23 -19.47
N GLU A 113 -7.77 19.65 -20.38
CA GLU A 113 -7.62 19.87 -21.82
C GLU A 113 -7.91 21.35 -22.17
N LYS A 114 -7.06 21.96 -23.01
CA LYS A 114 -7.21 23.37 -23.40
C LYS A 114 -8.44 23.63 -24.29
N SER A 115 -8.96 22.62 -24.99
CA SER A 115 -10.20 22.67 -25.79
C SER A 115 -10.41 21.36 -26.56
N ARG A 116 -11.44 20.57 -26.23
CA ARG A 116 -12.07 19.65 -27.20
C ARG A 116 -13.59 19.74 -27.05
N GLU A 117 -14.25 19.95 -28.18
CA GLU A 117 -15.72 19.88 -28.34
C GLU A 117 -16.22 18.42 -28.39
N GLU A 118 -15.33 17.43 -28.27
CA GLU A 118 -15.69 16.02 -28.29
C GLU A 118 -15.48 15.39 -26.92
N LYS A 119 -16.53 14.70 -26.45
CA LYS A 119 -16.52 13.85 -25.25
C LYS A 119 -15.46 12.75 -25.40
N SER A 120 -14.25 13.04 -24.95
CA SER A 120 -13.18 12.06 -24.76
C SER A 120 -13.47 11.23 -23.51
N PHE A 121 -13.34 9.91 -23.61
CA PHE A 121 -13.37 8.98 -22.47
C PHE A 121 -12.07 9.03 -21.63
N PHE A 122 -11.08 9.86 -22.01
CA PHE A 122 -9.76 9.93 -21.39
C PHE A 122 -9.59 11.17 -20.49
N PRO A 123 -8.82 11.07 -19.40
CA PRO A 123 -8.79 12.07 -18.32
C PRO A 123 -8.11 13.41 -18.65
N GLY A 124 -7.50 13.55 -19.83
CA GLY A 124 -6.86 14.79 -20.30
C GLY A 124 -5.46 14.53 -20.85
N ASP A 125 -4.68 15.59 -21.07
CA ASP A 125 -3.24 15.40 -21.38
C ASP A 125 -2.49 15.03 -20.09
N THR A 126 -1.54 14.11 -20.18
CA THR A 126 -0.67 13.70 -19.08
C THR A 126 0.72 14.27 -19.25
N PHE A 127 1.23 14.92 -18.22
CA PHE A 127 2.64 15.27 -18.08
C PHE A 127 3.32 14.23 -17.21
N GLU A 128 4.29 13.51 -17.77
CA GLU A 128 5.02 12.45 -17.08
C GLU A 128 6.43 12.95 -16.77
N VAL A 129 6.86 12.83 -15.52
CA VAL A 129 8.16 13.39 -15.09
C VAL A 129 8.78 12.62 -13.93
N GLY A 130 10.09 12.41 -13.99
CA GLY A 130 10.88 11.83 -12.91
C GLY A 130 12.32 12.31 -12.96
N VAL A 131 12.99 12.26 -11.81
CA VAL A 131 14.43 12.52 -11.69
C VAL A 131 15.12 11.22 -11.31
N PHE A 132 16.15 10.84 -12.07
CA PHE A 132 16.85 9.56 -11.95
C PHE A 132 18.31 9.79 -11.57
N GLU A 133 19.06 8.69 -11.44
CA GLU A 133 20.49 8.69 -11.09
C GLU A 133 21.25 9.82 -11.78
N GLN A 134 22.14 10.48 -11.05
CA GLN A 134 22.98 11.59 -11.54
C GLN A 134 22.20 12.83 -11.98
N ASN A 135 20.99 13.05 -11.43
CA ASN A 135 20.11 14.17 -11.76
C ASN A 135 19.67 14.17 -13.23
N LEU A 136 19.54 12.98 -13.81
CA LEU A 136 18.98 12.82 -15.13
C LEU A 136 17.47 12.99 -15.04
N VAL A 137 16.94 14.08 -15.57
CA VAL A 137 15.49 14.29 -15.66
C VAL A 137 14.98 13.62 -16.92
N ARG A 138 13.90 12.85 -16.79
CA ARG A 138 13.14 12.35 -17.94
C ARG A 138 11.73 12.84 -17.84
N MET A 139 11.23 13.33 -18.96
CA MET A 139 9.91 13.91 -19.05
C MET A 139 9.30 13.67 -20.42
N SER A 140 7.98 13.56 -20.46
CA SER A 140 7.21 13.45 -21.68
C SER A 140 5.77 13.94 -21.49
N MET A 141 5.05 14.03 -22.60
CA MET A 141 3.62 14.28 -22.62
C MET A 141 2.93 13.14 -23.36
N ASN A 142 1.86 12.60 -22.78
CA ASN A 142 1.01 11.59 -23.41
C ASN A 142 1.81 10.39 -23.96
N ARG A 143 2.77 9.85 -23.20
CA ARG A 143 3.56 8.67 -23.59
C ARG A 143 3.26 7.46 -22.73
N ILE A 144 3.01 7.66 -21.45
CA ILE A 144 2.69 6.56 -20.55
C ILE A 144 1.18 6.34 -20.62
N SER A 145 0.77 5.13 -20.98
CA SER A 145 -0.65 4.78 -21.06
C SER A 145 -1.33 5.00 -19.71
N PHE A 146 -2.57 5.50 -19.73
CA PHE A 146 -3.39 5.58 -18.53
C PHE A 146 -3.59 4.19 -17.91
N PHE A 147 -3.71 3.13 -18.72
CA PHE A 147 -3.93 1.76 -18.25
C PHE A 147 -2.66 1.02 -17.81
N ILE A 148 -1.53 1.71 -17.68
CA ILE A 148 -0.29 1.07 -17.24
C ILE A 148 -0.46 0.53 -15.81
N GLN A 149 -0.10 -0.74 -15.62
CA GLN A 149 -0.04 -1.40 -14.33
C GLN A 149 1.21 -0.99 -13.57
N GLU A 150 1.05 -1.01 -12.25
CA GLU A 150 1.99 -0.50 -11.27
C GLU A 150 3.08 -1.53 -11.01
N GLY A 151 4.32 -1.26 -11.47
CA GLY A 151 5.50 -2.13 -11.42
C GLY A 151 5.33 -3.58 -10.92
N GLN A 152 6.10 -3.97 -9.90
CA GLN A 152 5.86 -5.19 -9.09
C GLN A 152 5.25 -4.85 -7.72
N THR A 153 5.00 -3.56 -7.48
CA THR A 153 4.62 -2.99 -6.19
C THR A 153 3.61 -1.89 -6.43
N PHE A 154 2.42 -2.05 -5.86
CA PHE A 154 1.31 -1.11 -5.99
C PHE A 154 1.58 0.18 -5.19
N PRO A 155 1.33 1.39 -5.74
CA PRO A 155 1.05 2.63 -5.03
C PRO A 155 0.31 2.41 -3.73
N ASN A 156 0.92 2.90 -2.66
CA ASN A 156 0.37 2.88 -1.32
C ASN A 156 -0.17 4.26 -0.90
N VAL A 157 -0.32 5.20 -1.82
CA VAL A 157 -0.89 6.52 -1.53
C VAL A 157 -1.59 7.13 -2.75
N GLU A 158 -2.71 7.83 -2.51
CA GLU A 158 -3.44 8.64 -3.47
C GLU A 158 -2.79 10.02 -3.59
N GLY A 159 -2.25 10.31 -4.78
CA GLY A 159 -1.64 11.61 -5.05
C GLY A 159 -2.66 12.75 -5.06
N GLU A 160 -3.92 12.51 -5.42
CA GLU A 160 -4.99 13.51 -5.38
C GLU A 160 -5.20 14.09 -3.98
N ILE A 161 -5.23 13.23 -2.96
CA ILE A 161 -5.41 13.66 -1.56
C ILE A 161 -4.10 14.24 -1.01
N LEU A 162 -2.97 13.56 -1.21
CA LEU A 162 -1.67 13.97 -0.66
C LEU A 162 -1.21 15.32 -1.23
N PHE A 163 -1.49 15.59 -2.50
CA PHE A 163 -1.16 16.83 -3.19
C PHE A 163 -2.38 17.70 -3.47
N SER A 164 -3.47 17.52 -2.72
CA SER A 164 -4.69 18.33 -2.82
C SER A 164 -4.49 19.85 -2.94
N PRO A 165 -3.46 20.50 -2.33
CA PRO A 165 -3.20 21.92 -2.58
C PRO A 165 -2.85 22.27 -4.04
N CYS A 166 -2.28 21.33 -4.80
CA CYS A 166 -1.96 21.51 -6.22
C CYS A 166 -3.11 21.07 -7.13
N ILE A 167 -4.00 20.20 -6.66
CA ILE A 167 -5.15 19.70 -7.42
C ILE A 167 -6.17 20.82 -7.66
N ASN A 168 -6.73 20.86 -8.86
CA ASN A 168 -7.61 21.90 -9.39
C ASN A 168 -7.01 23.32 -9.47
N SER A 169 -5.71 23.47 -9.21
CA SER A 169 -4.98 24.74 -9.32
C SER A 169 -4.34 24.91 -10.70
N VAL A 170 -4.17 26.16 -11.14
CA VAL A 170 -3.62 26.49 -12.47
C VAL A 170 -2.12 26.73 -12.37
N ILE A 171 -1.33 26.07 -13.21
CA ILE A 171 0.12 26.31 -13.30
C ILE A 171 0.36 27.72 -13.87
N LYS A 172 0.98 28.60 -13.09
CA LYS A 172 1.30 29.98 -13.46
C LYS A 172 2.74 30.15 -13.90
N ASP A 173 3.66 29.40 -13.30
CA ASP A 173 5.09 29.55 -13.55
C ASP A 173 5.80 28.20 -13.36
N ILE A 174 6.97 28.08 -13.98
CA ILE A 174 7.82 26.90 -13.90
C ILE A 174 9.23 27.35 -13.56
N GLU A 175 9.75 26.87 -12.44
CA GLU A 175 11.08 27.20 -11.97
C GLU A 175 11.99 25.97 -12.03
N ILE A 176 13.20 26.14 -12.55
CA ILE A 176 14.22 25.08 -12.60
C ILE A 176 15.46 25.55 -11.86
N ASN A 177 15.80 24.85 -10.78
CA ASN A 177 16.97 25.13 -9.97
C ASN A 177 18.01 24.01 -10.10
N SER A 178 19.28 24.40 -10.02
CA SER A 178 20.41 23.48 -9.85
C SER A 178 21.29 23.99 -8.73
N THR A 179 21.18 23.37 -7.54
CA THR A 179 22.07 23.70 -6.42
C THR A 179 23.34 22.86 -6.50
N ASN A 180 24.49 23.51 -6.69
CA ASN A 180 25.78 22.88 -6.43
C ASN A 180 25.94 22.68 -4.91
N CYS A 181 26.00 21.42 -4.44
CA CYS A 181 26.28 21.11 -3.03
C CYS A 181 27.75 21.44 -2.67
N LYS A 182 28.12 22.72 -2.61
CA LYS A 182 29.45 23.17 -2.17
C LYS A 182 29.55 23.48 -0.68
N ASN A 183 28.43 23.52 0.06
CA ASN A 183 28.40 23.92 1.47
C ASN A 183 27.93 22.81 2.42
N SER A 184 28.37 21.57 2.22
CA SER A 184 28.31 20.56 3.29
C SER A 184 29.58 20.69 4.13
N ILE A 185 29.41 20.92 5.43
CA ILE A 185 30.47 21.07 6.44
C ILE A 185 31.26 19.75 6.63
N PHE A 186 30.81 18.66 6.00
CA PHE A 186 31.53 17.39 5.94
C PHE A 186 32.55 17.40 4.78
N LYS A 187 33.70 18.03 5.05
CA LYS A 187 34.94 17.73 4.31
C LYS A 187 35.33 16.29 4.58
N ASN A 188 34.81 15.34 3.80
CA ASN A 188 35.54 14.17 3.31
C ASN A 188 34.59 13.31 2.45
N LYS A 189 34.90 13.25 1.14
CA LYS A 189 34.18 12.53 0.06
C LYS A 189 32.96 13.24 -0.53
N ILE A 190 33.18 14.39 -1.17
CA ILE A 190 32.26 14.88 -2.21
C ILE A 190 32.91 14.57 -3.56
N LYS A 191 32.31 13.65 -4.33
CA LYS A 191 32.62 13.51 -5.77
C LYS A 191 31.98 14.71 -6.47
N SER A 192 32.64 15.25 -7.49
CA SER A 192 32.40 16.57 -8.08
C SER A 192 31.06 16.79 -8.83
N ASN A 193 30.03 15.94 -8.64
CA ASN A 193 28.78 15.96 -9.42
C ASN A 193 27.48 16.08 -8.59
N ASP A 194 27.54 16.50 -7.32
CA ASP A 194 26.34 16.67 -6.47
C ASP A 194 25.57 17.98 -6.77
N SER A 195 25.14 18.18 -8.02
CA SER A 195 24.22 19.26 -8.39
C SER A 195 22.78 18.76 -8.35
N LYS A 196 22.03 19.02 -7.27
CA LYS A 196 20.62 18.59 -7.20
C LYS A 196 19.76 19.43 -8.14
N ILE A 197 19.07 18.78 -9.07
CA ILE A 197 18.07 19.41 -9.95
C ILE A 197 16.70 19.39 -9.27
N GLU A 198 16.03 20.53 -9.36
CA GLU A 198 14.70 20.76 -8.83
C GLU A 198 13.83 21.44 -9.91
N ILE A 199 12.65 20.88 -10.17
CA ILE A 199 11.61 21.43 -11.05
C ILE A 199 10.42 21.78 -10.17
N ILE A 200 9.96 23.02 -10.23
CA ILE A 200 8.82 23.50 -9.45
C ILE A 200 7.74 23.98 -10.40
N LEU A 201 6.54 23.39 -10.30
CA LEU A 201 5.34 23.88 -10.96
C LEU A 201 4.59 24.79 -9.98
N TRP A 202 4.71 26.11 -10.15
CA TRP A 202 4.03 27.09 -9.30
C TRP A 202 2.58 27.25 -9.71
N CYS A 203 1.67 26.97 -8.80
CA CYS A 203 0.23 27.13 -8.97
C CYS A 203 -0.23 28.56 -8.64
N ASP A 204 -1.46 28.89 -9.02
CA ASP A 204 -2.10 30.20 -8.82
C ASP A 204 -2.48 30.51 -7.37
N ASN A 205 -2.47 29.50 -6.51
CA ASN A 205 -2.65 29.61 -5.06
C ASN A 205 -1.32 29.69 -4.29
N ASP A 206 -0.22 30.03 -4.95
CA ASP A 206 1.12 30.18 -4.37
C ASP A 206 1.73 28.89 -3.77
N VAL A 207 1.15 27.73 -4.11
CA VAL A 207 1.74 26.41 -3.84
C VAL A 207 2.56 25.94 -5.03
N GLY A 208 3.74 25.39 -4.77
CA GLY A 208 4.60 24.74 -5.76
C GLY A 208 4.55 23.22 -5.64
N LEU A 209 4.36 22.51 -6.75
CA LEU A 209 4.68 21.07 -6.83
C LEU A 209 6.16 20.95 -7.18
N CYS A 210 6.99 20.61 -6.20
CA CYS A 210 8.43 20.49 -6.33
C CYS A 210 8.83 19.03 -6.60
N ILE A 211 9.50 18.79 -7.71
CA ILE A 211 10.05 17.50 -8.15
C ILE A 211 11.57 17.61 -8.12
N LYS A 212 12.23 16.85 -7.25
CA LYS A 212 13.64 17.04 -6.92
C LYS A 212 14.40 15.72 -6.83
N GLY A 213 15.57 15.67 -7.46
CA GLY A 213 16.48 14.52 -7.35
C GLY A 213 17.03 14.33 -5.93
N ASP A 214 17.00 13.08 -5.47
CA ASP A 214 17.81 12.58 -4.35
C ASP A 214 18.76 11.49 -4.86
N SER A 215 19.69 10.99 -4.04
CA SER A 215 20.79 10.11 -4.52
C SER A 215 20.30 8.96 -5.43
N ASP A 216 19.44 8.11 -4.87
CA ASP A 216 19.00 6.84 -5.47
C ASP A 216 17.48 6.87 -5.80
N PHE A 217 16.80 7.95 -5.44
CA PHE A 217 15.37 8.19 -5.59
C PHE A 217 15.15 9.67 -5.92
N TYR A 218 13.93 10.08 -6.20
CA TYR A 218 13.57 11.49 -6.21
C TYR A 218 12.37 11.75 -5.31
N SER A 219 12.26 12.98 -4.87
CA SER A 219 11.18 13.42 -4.01
C SER A 219 10.22 14.32 -4.77
N VAL A 220 8.94 14.16 -4.50
CA VAL A 220 7.89 15.10 -4.93
C VAL A 220 7.22 15.66 -3.69
N CYS A 221 7.10 16.97 -3.59
CA CYS A 221 6.47 17.61 -2.43
C CYS A 221 5.70 18.89 -2.77
N CYS A 222 4.73 19.24 -1.93
CA CYS A 222 4.12 20.57 -1.96
C CYS A 222 4.98 21.55 -1.16
N ILE A 223 5.32 22.69 -1.75
CA ILE A 223 6.04 23.78 -1.08
C ILE A 223 5.26 25.09 -1.15
N ASN A 224 5.47 25.97 -0.19
CA ASN A 224 4.99 27.35 -0.25
C ASN A 224 6.03 28.28 -0.93
N ARG A 225 5.72 29.56 -1.09
CA ARG A 225 6.62 30.56 -1.70
C ARG A 225 7.96 30.76 -0.98
N ILE A 226 8.04 30.48 0.31
CA ILE A 226 9.30 30.51 1.07
C ILE A 226 10.05 29.16 1.01
N ARG A 227 9.58 28.24 0.17
CA ARG A 227 10.14 26.89 -0.07
C ARG A 227 10.10 25.96 1.13
N GLU A 228 9.20 26.19 2.08
CA GLU A 228 8.92 25.23 3.14
C GLU A 228 7.92 24.18 2.64
N ILE A 229 8.14 22.92 3.03
CA ILE A 229 7.25 21.82 2.67
C ILE A 229 5.95 21.97 3.47
N ILE A 230 4.84 22.02 2.74
CA ILE A 230 3.50 22.09 3.31
C ILE A 230 3.19 20.76 4.00
N THR A 231 2.52 20.85 5.15
CA THR A 231 2.13 19.69 5.94
C THR A 231 0.66 19.30 5.76
N ILE A 232 0.32 18.10 6.22
CA ILE A 232 -1.01 17.50 6.25
C ILE A 232 -1.20 16.82 7.62
N PRO A 233 -2.32 17.01 8.34
CA PRO A 233 -2.57 16.29 9.58
C PRO A 233 -2.77 14.79 9.30
N PHE A 234 -2.39 13.93 10.24
CA PHE A 234 -2.45 12.48 10.08
C PHE A 234 -3.86 12.00 9.69
N SER A 235 -4.91 12.59 10.25
CA SER A 235 -6.30 12.24 9.89
C SER A 235 -6.66 12.45 8.42
N GLU A 236 -6.01 13.40 7.75
CA GLU A 236 -6.19 13.63 6.31
C GLU A 236 -5.20 12.82 5.48
N LEU A 237 -3.98 12.61 5.98
CA LEU A 237 -3.01 11.72 5.34
C LEU A 237 -3.54 10.29 5.28
N LEU A 238 -4.16 9.81 6.35
CA LEU A 238 -4.73 8.46 6.45
C LEU A 238 -5.70 8.15 5.31
N LYS A 239 -6.51 9.12 4.91
CA LYS A 239 -7.46 8.98 3.79
C LYS A 239 -6.75 8.77 2.44
N SER A 240 -5.52 9.26 2.31
CA SER A 240 -4.71 9.06 1.11
C SER A 240 -4.00 7.72 1.07
N LEU A 241 -3.85 7.03 2.19
CA LEU A 241 -2.98 5.86 2.26
C LEU A 241 -3.74 4.60 1.82
N HIS A 242 -3.15 3.88 0.87
CA HIS A 242 -3.53 2.53 0.50
C HIS A 242 -2.56 1.52 1.11
N ASN A 243 -2.14 1.74 2.35
CA ASN A 243 -1.34 0.72 2.98
C ASN A 243 -2.27 -0.47 3.22
N TRP A 244 -1.87 -1.63 2.69
CA TRP A 244 -2.44 -2.92 3.06
C TRP A 244 -2.54 -3.11 4.59
N GLU A 245 -1.72 -2.39 5.36
CA GLU A 245 -1.72 -2.30 6.83
C GLU A 245 -2.77 -1.33 7.42
N ASP A 246 -3.59 -0.67 6.59
CA ASP A 246 -4.61 0.32 6.99
C ASP A 246 -6.04 -0.21 6.85
N LEU A 247 -6.20 -1.36 6.19
CA LEU A 247 -7.47 -2.05 6.01
C LEU A 247 -7.93 -2.74 7.31
N HIS A 248 -7.59 -2.24 8.50
CA HIS A 248 -8.00 -2.87 9.76
C HIS A 248 -9.38 -2.39 10.25
N GLY A 249 -9.98 -1.40 9.57
CA GLY A 249 -11.31 -0.87 9.87
C GLY A 249 -12.39 -1.42 8.94
N ASP A 250 -13.41 -2.06 9.51
CA ASP A 250 -14.69 -2.29 8.85
C ASP A 250 -15.64 -1.13 9.18
N ASP A 251 -15.57 -0.08 8.36
CA ASP A 251 -16.34 1.16 8.52
C ASP A 251 -17.86 0.91 8.51
N SER A 252 -18.30 -0.17 7.84
CA SER A 252 -19.73 -0.49 7.71
C SER A 252 -20.37 -0.89 9.05
N ILE A 253 -19.58 -1.49 9.94
CA ILE A 253 -20.01 -1.93 11.28
C ILE A 253 -19.27 -1.22 12.41
N GLY A 254 -18.38 -0.26 12.10
CA GLY A 254 -17.60 0.48 13.08
C GLY A 254 -16.61 -0.39 13.87
N PHE A 255 -16.09 -1.45 13.25
CA PHE A 255 -15.11 -2.35 13.86
C PHE A 255 -13.70 -1.97 13.42
N VAL A 256 -12.75 -1.96 14.35
CA VAL A 256 -11.32 -1.79 14.05
C VAL A 256 -10.57 -2.94 14.69
N ALA A 257 -9.88 -3.74 13.88
CA ALA A 257 -9.01 -4.82 14.33
C ALA A 257 -7.76 -4.24 14.99
N LYS A 258 -7.40 -4.82 16.13
CA LYS A 258 -6.07 -4.69 16.75
C LYS A 258 -5.06 -5.62 16.10
N SER A 259 -5.54 -6.73 15.56
CA SER A 259 -4.79 -7.74 14.86
C SER A 259 -4.30 -7.17 13.54
N ARG A 260 -2.97 -7.21 13.36
CA ARG A 260 -2.33 -6.81 12.10
C ARG A 260 -2.63 -7.74 10.92
N SER A 261 -3.31 -8.87 11.16
CA SER A 261 -3.58 -9.89 10.16
C SER A 261 -4.99 -9.82 9.58
N PHE A 262 -5.82 -8.88 10.05
CA PHE A 262 -7.22 -8.74 9.62
C PHE A 262 -7.38 -7.57 8.69
N PHE A 263 -7.82 -7.80 7.47
CA PHE A 263 -7.97 -6.75 6.47
C PHE A 263 -9.43 -6.67 6.02
N PHE A 264 -9.93 -5.46 5.76
CA PHE A 264 -11.29 -5.12 5.36
C PHE A 264 -11.17 -4.19 4.16
N THR A 265 -11.72 -4.57 3.02
CA THR A 265 -11.74 -3.73 1.82
C THR A 265 -13.16 -3.59 1.30
N ALA A 266 -13.55 -2.36 1.00
CA ALA A 266 -14.85 -2.01 0.43
C ALA A 266 -14.92 -2.26 -1.09
N ASP A 267 -13.79 -2.25 -1.79
CA ASP A 267 -13.74 -2.29 -3.26
C ASP A 267 -12.54 -3.10 -3.79
N ASN A 268 -12.86 -4.06 -4.67
CA ASN A 268 -11.98 -4.78 -5.60
C ASN A 268 -10.74 -5.51 -5.07
N ILE A 269 -11.01 -6.66 -4.47
CA ILE A 269 -10.00 -7.71 -4.29
C ILE A 269 -9.33 -8.17 -5.60
N GLU A 270 -10.03 -8.07 -6.73
CA GLU A 270 -9.52 -8.44 -8.06
C GLU A 270 -8.32 -7.59 -8.50
N THR A 271 -8.08 -6.44 -7.86
CA THR A 271 -6.91 -5.59 -8.13
C THR A 271 -5.63 -6.07 -7.41
N TYR A 272 -5.73 -7.09 -6.54
CA TYR A 272 -4.65 -7.56 -5.67
C TYR A 272 -4.23 -9.02 -5.92
N SER A 273 -4.15 -9.43 -7.20
CA SER A 273 -3.95 -10.83 -7.66
C SER A 273 -2.66 -11.53 -7.20
N ASP A 274 -1.71 -10.79 -6.62
CA ASP A 274 -0.37 -11.31 -6.32
C ASP A 274 -0.18 -11.72 -4.85
N ILE A 275 -1.17 -11.46 -3.99
CA ILE A 275 -1.13 -11.83 -2.57
C ILE A 275 -2.18 -12.91 -2.33
N GLN A 276 -1.75 -14.06 -1.83
CA GLN A 276 -2.67 -15.13 -1.45
C GLN A 276 -3.26 -14.85 -0.06
N TYR A 277 -4.58 -14.75 0.02
CA TYR A 277 -5.33 -14.52 1.26
C TYR A 277 -6.49 -15.52 1.38
N MET A 278 -6.94 -15.70 2.62
CA MET A 278 -8.21 -16.32 2.97
C MET A 278 -9.24 -15.22 3.20
N SER A 279 -10.33 -15.29 2.45
CA SER A 279 -11.53 -14.49 2.69
C SER A 279 -12.44 -15.21 3.68
N ILE A 280 -12.96 -14.48 4.66
CA ILE A 280 -14.00 -14.91 5.60
C ILE A 280 -15.16 -13.94 5.42
N TYR A 281 -16.34 -14.42 5.05
CA TYR A 281 -17.47 -13.52 4.80
C TYR A 281 -18.80 -14.09 5.30
N SER A 282 -19.69 -13.17 5.68
CA SER A 282 -21.07 -13.46 6.05
C SER A 282 -21.96 -12.29 5.60
N GLY A 283 -22.95 -12.60 4.76
CA GLY A 283 -23.75 -11.58 4.09
C GLY A 283 -22.87 -10.66 3.23
N ASN A 284 -22.94 -9.35 3.50
CA ASN A 284 -22.14 -8.33 2.82
C ASN A 284 -20.84 -7.96 3.56
N ASN A 285 -20.57 -8.57 4.72
CA ASN A 285 -19.37 -8.27 5.50
C ASN A 285 -18.28 -9.28 5.15
N SER A 286 -17.09 -8.77 4.87
CA SER A 286 -15.94 -9.58 4.48
C SER A 286 -14.70 -9.16 5.25
N LEU A 287 -14.03 -10.14 5.81
CA LEU A 287 -12.74 -10.07 6.47
C LEU A 287 -11.73 -10.88 5.64
N TYR A 288 -10.51 -10.38 5.54
CA TYR A 288 -9.43 -11.03 4.80
C TYR A 288 -8.24 -11.24 5.70
N ILE A 289 -7.53 -12.35 5.53
CA ILE A 289 -6.35 -12.70 6.29
C ILE A 289 -5.33 -13.29 5.31
N SER A 290 -4.06 -12.87 5.38
CA SER A 290 -3.02 -13.51 4.57
C SER A 290 -2.97 -15.02 4.83
N ILE A 291 -2.76 -15.85 3.80
CA ILE A 291 -2.67 -17.31 3.99
C ILE A 291 -1.59 -17.68 5.02
N TRP A 292 -0.49 -16.93 5.04
CA TRP A 292 0.62 -17.11 5.99
C TRP A 292 0.23 -16.81 7.44
N GLU A 293 -0.81 -16.00 7.67
CA GLU A 293 -1.31 -15.61 8.99
C GLU A 293 -2.63 -16.32 9.36
N PHE A 294 -3.14 -17.19 8.47
CA PHE A 294 -4.35 -17.99 8.69
C PHE A 294 -4.12 -19.26 9.53
N VAL A 295 -2.92 -19.40 10.09
CA VAL A 295 -2.45 -20.62 10.75
C VAL A 295 -3.42 -21.12 11.83
N LEU A 296 -3.82 -20.25 12.77
CA LEU A 296 -4.73 -20.64 13.85
C LEU A 296 -6.03 -21.26 13.31
N TRP A 297 -6.65 -20.60 12.34
CA TRP A 297 -7.94 -21.03 11.78
C TRP A 297 -7.81 -22.30 10.96
N GLY A 298 -6.73 -22.44 10.17
CA GLY A 298 -6.45 -23.67 9.44
C GLY A 298 -6.25 -24.86 10.37
N LEU A 299 -5.54 -24.69 11.51
CA LEU A 299 -5.42 -25.75 12.52
C LEU A 299 -6.77 -26.14 13.12
N CYS A 300 -7.62 -25.16 13.46
CA CYS A 300 -8.95 -25.42 14.02
C CYS A 300 -9.87 -26.16 13.03
N ILE A 301 -9.82 -25.82 11.75
CA ILE A 301 -10.56 -26.51 10.68
C ILE A 301 -10.11 -27.96 10.57
N SER A 302 -8.79 -28.20 10.51
CA SER A 302 -8.17 -29.54 10.51
C SER A 302 -8.53 -30.37 11.74
N ASP A 303 -8.64 -29.74 12.92
CA ASP A 303 -8.90 -30.44 14.17
C ASP A 303 -10.38 -30.85 14.31
N LEU A 304 -11.32 -30.07 13.77
CA LEU A 304 -12.75 -30.29 13.97
C LEU A 304 -13.49 -30.92 12.79
N PHE A 305 -13.16 -30.56 11.56
CA PHE A 305 -14.02 -30.83 10.41
C PHE A 305 -13.31 -31.57 9.28
N GLU A 306 -12.24 -30.99 8.73
CA GLU A 306 -11.63 -31.46 7.50
C GLU A 306 -10.20 -30.93 7.37
N ILE A 307 -9.36 -31.64 6.62
CA ILE A 307 -7.97 -31.20 6.42
C ILE A 307 -8.00 -29.86 5.70
N PHE A 308 -7.44 -28.83 6.33
CA PHE A 308 -7.35 -27.51 5.73
C PHE A 308 -6.47 -27.54 4.48
N ASP A 309 -7.03 -27.01 3.40
CA ASP A 309 -6.41 -26.77 2.11
C ASP A 309 -6.67 -25.31 1.71
N GLU A 310 -5.61 -24.52 1.64
CA GLU A 310 -5.66 -23.12 1.26
C GLU A 310 -6.12 -22.91 -0.20
N TYR A 311 -6.02 -23.93 -1.06
CA TYR A 311 -6.44 -23.90 -2.47
C TYR A 311 -7.87 -24.45 -2.69
N ASN A 312 -8.66 -24.64 -1.64
CA ASN A 312 -10.02 -25.13 -1.77
C ASN A 312 -10.93 -24.09 -2.45
N TYR A 313 -11.04 -24.17 -3.78
CA TYR A 313 -11.86 -23.27 -4.61
C TYR A 313 -13.36 -23.35 -4.33
N THR A 314 -13.84 -24.46 -3.75
CA THR A 314 -15.25 -24.60 -3.35
C THR A 314 -15.57 -23.86 -2.06
N GLY A 315 -14.54 -23.49 -1.29
CA GLY A 315 -14.66 -22.81 -0.01
C GLY A 315 -15.18 -23.71 1.11
N TYR A 316 -14.96 -23.27 2.34
CA TYR A 316 -15.52 -23.86 3.55
C TYR A 316 -16.79 -23.13 3.93
N GLN A 317 -17.80 -23.85 4.41
CA GLN A 317 -19.05 -23.26 4.87
C GLN A 317 -19.40 -23.80 6.25
N TYR A 318 -19.54 -22.89 7.22
CA TYR A 318 -19.84 -23.23 8.59
C TYR A 318 -21.09 -22.50 9.08
N THR A 319 -22.01 -23.27 9.67
CA THR A 319 -23.12 -22.69 10.45
C THR A 319 -22.57 -21.91 11.65
N LYS A 320 -23.38 -21.01 12.21
CA LYS A 320 -23.03 -20.29 13.44
C LYS A 320 -22.54 -21.21 14.57
N LEU A 321 -23.18 -22.35 14.77
CA LEU A 321 -22.78 -23.32 15.80
C LEU A 321 -21.39 -23.92 15.50
N GLN A 322 -21.14 -24.30 14.24
CA GLN A 322 -19.83 -24.82 13.84
C GLN A 322 -18.73 -23.76 13.95
N TRP A 323 -19.05 -22.51 13.60
CA TRP A 323 -18.13 -21.39 13.77
C TRP A 323 -17.82 -21.12 15.25
N GLN A 324 -18.80 -21.20 16.14
CA GLN A 324 -18.57 -21.12 17.58
C GLN A 324 -17.63 -22.22 18.07
N CYS A 325 -17.78 -23.45 17.58
CA CYS A 325 -16.83 -24.52 17.89
C CYS A 325 -15.40 -24.19 17.42
N LEU A 326 -15.22 -23.54 16.26
CA LEU A 326 -13.89 -23.10 15.82
C LEU A 326 -13.30 -22.04 16.75
N LEU A 327 -14.10 -21.09 17.23
CA LEU A 327 -13.65 -20.08 18.20
C LEU A 327 -13.24 -20.70 19.53
N GLU A 328 -14.00 -21.69 20.01
CA GLU A 328 -13.69 -22.45 21.23
C GLU A 328 -12.42 -23.30 21.07
N GLU A 329 -12.25 -23.95 19.92
CA GLU A 329 -11.06 -24.72 19.62
C GLU A 329 -9.82 -23.82 19.53
N ALA A 330 -9.94 -22.66 18.88
CA ALA A 330 -8.88 -21.66 18.82
C ALA A 330 -8.42 -21.22 20.23
N GLU A 331 -9.37 -20.96 21.13
CA GLU A 331 -9.09 -20.63 22.53
C GLU A 331 -8.37 -21.78 23.25
N LYS A 332 -8.79 -23.02 23.01
CA LYS A 332 -8.16 -24.21 23.57
C LYS A 332 -6.72 -24.38 23.08
N LEU A 333 -6.48 -24.26 21.77
CA LEU A 333 -5.13 -24.37 21.18
C LEU A 333 -4.16 -23.33 21.79
N LEU A 334 -4.64 -22.11 22.05
CA LEU A 334 -3.84 -21.02 22.63
C LEU A 334 -3.50 -21.19 24.12
N ASN A 335 -4.20 -22.08 24.82
CA ASN A 335 -4.10 -22.27 26.27
C ASN A 335 -3.27 -23.50 26.68
N PHE A 336 -2.70 -24.26 25.74
CA PHE A 336 -1.75 -25.33 26.07
C PHE A 336 -0.46 -24.80 26.73
N HIS A 337 0.05 -25.52 27.73
CA HIS A 337 1.20 -25.06 28.51
C HIS A 337 2.54 -25.41 27.85
N SER A 338 2.57 -26.49 27.06
CA SER A 338 3.75 -26.93 26.30
C SER A 338 3.40 -27.31 24.86
N PHE A 339 4.40 -27.28 23.98
CA PHE A 339 4.23 -27.68 22.59
C PHE A 339 3.93 -29.18 22.49
N ASP A 340 4.50 -29.98 23.38
CA ASP A 340 4.26 -31.43 23.45
C ASP A 340 2.80 -31.73 23.79
N GLU A 341 2.20 -31.00 24.74
CA GLU A 341 0.75 -31.16 25.05
C GLU A 341 -0.13 -30.84 23.84
N LEU A 342 0.17 -29.75 23.12
CA LEU A 342 -0.52 -29.37 21.89
C LEU A 342 -0.35 -30.46 20.82
N PHE A 343 0.87 -30.96 20.63
CA PHE A 343 1.19 -31.96 19.63
C PHE A 343 0.44 -33.27 19.89
N GLU A 344 0.48 -33.78 21.12
CA GLU A 344 -0.23 -35.01 21.52
C GLU A 344 -1.75 -34.86 21.38
N TYR A 345 -2.29 -33.70 21.75
CA TYR A 345 -3.70 -33.40 21.58
C TYR A 345 -4.13 -33.46 20.11
N ARG A 346 -3.41 -32.75 19.22
CA ARG A 346 -3.72 -32.73 17.80
C ARG A 346 -3.49 -34.08 17.14
N LEU A 347 -2.45 -34.81 17.53
CA LEU A 347 -2.20 -36.18 17.06
C LEU A 347 -3.37 -37.09 17.40
N HIS A 348 -3.89 -37.03 18.62
CA HIS A 348 -5.04 -37.82 19.04
C HIS A 348 -6.28 -37.52 18.18
N LEU A 349 -6.57 -36.24 17.92
CA LEU A 349 -7.67 -35.85 17.03
C LEU A 349 -7.45 -36.33 15.59
N PHE A 350 -6.24 -36.16 15.06
CA PHE A 350 -5.90 -36.56 13.71
C PHE A 350 -6.06 -38.08 13.49
N GLN A 351 -5.58 -38.88 14.44
CA GLN A 351 -5.75 -40.34 14.42
C GLN A 351 -7.23 -40.74 14.47
N LYS A 352 -8.02 -40.05 15.32
CA LYS A 352 -9.45 -40.31 15.48
C LYS A 352 -10.25 -39.96 14.22
N ASN A 353 -9.96 -38.80 13.61
CA ASN A 353 -10.75 -38.25 12.50
C ASN A 353 -10.35 -38.85 11.14
N TYR A 354 -9.07 -39.18 10.95
CA TYR A 354 -8.53 -39.62 9.65
C TYR A 354 -8.01 -41.06 9.62
N GLN A 355 -8.15 -41.81 10.73
CA GLN A 355 -7.63 -43.18 10.86
C GLN A 355 -6.14 -43.30 10.51
N ALA A 356 -5.39 -42.23 10.74
CA ALA A 356 -3.99 -42.10 10.36
C ALA A 356 -3.04 -42.62 11.45
N THR A 357 -1.78 -42.85 11.11
CA THR A 357 -0.71 -43.19 12.06
C THR A 357 0.17 -41.96 12.36
N ILE A 358 1.04 -42.06 13.37
CA ILE A 358 1.99 -40.98 13.70
C ILE A 358 2.97 -40.66 12.56
N ASP A 359 3.27 -41.67 11.73
CA ASP A 359 4.13 -41.53 10.54
C ASP A 359 3.37 -40.95 9.32
N ASP A 360 2.11 -40.52 9.48
CA ASP A 360 1.40 -39.87 8.41
C ASP A 360 2.08 -38.53 8.08
N TYR A 361 2.66 -38.49 6.89
CA TYR A 361 3.37 -37.34 6.36
C TYR A 361 2.55 -36.06 6.42
N ARG A 362 1.20 -36.14 6.32
CA ARG A 362 0.32 -34.97 6.34
C ARG A 362 0.30 -34.29 7.69
N PHE A 363 0.11 -35.04 8.77
CA PHE A 363 0.13 -34.52 10.13
C PHE A 363 1.51 -33.94 10.48
N THR A 364 2.56 -34.69 10.17
CA THR A 364 3.94 -34.26 10.45
C THR A 364 4.29 -33.00 9.68
N ARG A 365 3.88 -32.87 8.42
CA ARG A 365 4.08 -31.66 7.60
C ARG A 365 3.30 -30.47 8.16
N GLU A 366 2.03 -30.65 8.53
CA GLU A 366 1.21 -29.59 9.12
C GLU A 366 1.79 -29.11 10.45
N MET A 367 2.19 -30.01 11.36
CA MET A 367 2.82 -29.63 12.62
C MET A 367 4.16 -28.92 12.44
N ASN A 368 4.99 -29.35 11.48
CA ASN A 368 6.27 -28.71 11.20
C ASN A 368 6.11 -27.30 10.62
N TRP A 369 5.08 -27.07 9.81
CA TRP A 369 4.88 -25.79 9.13
C TRP A 369 3.97 -24.85 9.94
N MET A 370 2.75 -25.28 10.22
CA MET A 370 1.74 -24.50 10.94
C MET A 370 1.90 -24.61 12.45
N GLY A 371 2.16 -25.81 12.99
CA GLY A 371 2.27 -26.02 14.44
C GLY A 371 3.43 -25.24 15.08
N VAL A 372 4.63 -25.28 14.48
CA VAL A 372 5.80 -24.54 14.96
C VAL A 372 5.58 -23.03 14.87
N GLU A 373 5.02 -22.55 13.76
CA GLU A 373 4.72 -21.14 13.54
C GLU A 373 3.68 -20.63 14.54
N PHE A 374 2.59 -21.39 14.71
CA PHE A 374 1.58 -21.17 15.74
C PHE A 374 2.21 -21.01 17.13
N TRP A 375 3.07 -21.96 17.53
CA TRP A 375 3.65 -21.99 18.86
C TRP A 375 4.56 -20.79 19.16
N LYS A 376 5.35 -20.36 18.18
CA LYS A 376 6.27 -19.22 18.31
C LYS A 376 5.52 -17.89 18.40
N ASN A 377 4.38 -17.77 17.71
CA ASN A 377 3.66 -16.51 17.53
C ASN A 377 2.30 -16.46 18.25
N ARG A 378 2.12 -17.25 19.33
CA ARG A 378 0.83 -17.35 20.08
C ARG A 378 0.25 -16.02 20.53
N ASP A 379 1.07 -15.05 20.93
CA ASP A 379 0.55 -13.74 21.36
C ASP A 379 -0.12 -12.97 20.22
N ILE A 380 0.35 -13.13 18.98
CA ILE A 380 -0.29 -12.55 17.79
C ILE A 380 -1.66 -13.21 17.57
N TYR A 381 -1.71 -14.54 17.66
CA TYR A 381 -2.95 -15.30 17.48
C TYR A 381 -3.98 -15.08 18.61
N ARG A 382 -3.54 -14.71 19.82
CA ARG A 382 -4.46 -14.26 20.90
C ARG A 382 -5.19 -12.98 20.51
N VAL A 383 -4.46 -11.99 19.99
CA VAL A 383 -5.09 -10.75 19.51
C VAL A 383 -6.03 -11.05 18.35
N GLN A 384 -5.61 -11.93 17.43
CA GLN A 384 -6.42 -12.39 16.30
C GLN A 384 -7.74 -13.05 16.75
N LEU A 385 -7.71 -13.91 17.77
CA LEU A 385 -8.90 -14.56 18.32
C LEU A 385 -9.87 -13.55 18.95
N GLU A 386 -9.37 -12.62 19.76
CA GLU A 386 -10.19 -11.59 20.41
C GLU A 386 -10.92 -10.72 19.37
N ASP A 387 -10.20 -10.32 18.32
CA ASP A 387 -10.79 -9.57 17.22
C ASP A 387 -11.78 -10.41 16.43
N MET A 388 -11.51 -11.70 16.19
CA MET A 388 -12.45 -12.58 15.49
C MET A 388 -13.75 -12.73 16.26
N LYS A 389 -13.67 -12.93 17.59
CA LYS A 389 -14.84 -13.02 18.47
C LYS A 389 -15.67 -11.74 18.39
N LYS A 390 -15.01 -10.58 18.46
CA LYS A 390 -15.66 -9.28 18.38
C LYS A 390 -16.29 -9.04 17.00
N TRP A 391 -15.56 -9.26 15.91
CA TRP A 391 -16.08 -9.12 14.56
C TRP A 391 -17.26 -10.07 14.32
N THR A 392 -17.12 -11.35 14.67
CA THR A 392 -18.20 -12.36 14.57
C THR A 392 -19.47 -11.89 15.30
N SER A 393 -19.34 -11.32 16.49
CA SER A 393 -20.50 -10.84 17.27
C SER A 393 -21.25 -9.68 16.60
N LEU A 394 -20.58 -8.92 15.74
CA LEU A 394 -21.16 -7.79 15.01
C LEU A 394 -21.80 -8.22 13.69
N VAL A 395 -21.26 -9.23 13.02
CA VAL A 395 -21.67 -9.60 11.66
C VAL A 395 -22.59 -10.82 11.58
N LEU A 396 -22.59 -11.70 12.60
CA LEU A 396 -23.24 -13.01 12.50
C LEU A 396 -24.57 -13.10 13.26
N GLY A 397 -25.67 -12.98 12.51
CA GLY A 397 -27.04 -13.24 12.98
C GLY A 397 -27.28 -14.71 13.34
N GLU A 398 -28.44 -15.01 13.95
CA GLU A 398 -28.75 -16.37 14.45
C GLU A 398 -28.84 -17.45 13.36
N MET A 399 -29.24 -17.06 12.14
CA MET A 399 -29.45 -17.99 11.02
C MET A 399 -28.38 -17.86 9.93
N ASP A 400 -27.33 -17.07 10.19
CA ASP A 400 -26.31 -16.78 9.21
C ASP A 400 -25.25 -17.89 9.12
N THR A 401 -24.57 -17.92 7.98
CA THR A 401 -23.47 -18.85 7.69
C THR A 401 -22.20 -18.05 7.43
N ILE A 402 -21.06 -18.62 7.81
CA ILE A 402 -19.75 -18.07 7.47
C ILE A 402 -19.15 -18.91 6.35
N PHE A 403 -18.62 -18.21 5.38
CA PHE A 403 -17.88 -18.79 4.27
C PHE A 403 -16.42 -18.43 4.40
N ILE A 404 -15.54 -19.39 4.14
CA ILE A 404 -14.09 -19.18 4.07
C ILE A 404 -13.61 -19.62 2.69
N ARG A 405 -12.84 -18.79 1.99
CA ARG A 405 -12.36 -19.14 0.65
C ARG A 405 -10.95 -18.59 0.41
N GLY A 406 -10.06 -19.45 -0.08
CA GLY A 406 -8.74 -19.04 -0.57
C GLY A 406 -8.83 -18.36 -1.94
N ALA A 407 -7.96 -17.39 -2.16
CA ALA A 407 -7.82 -16.64 -3.41
C ALA A 407 -7.09 -17.42 -4.51
#